data_AF-A0A836GD50-F1
#
_entry.id   AF-A0A836GD50-F1
#
_cell.length_a   1.000
_cell.length_b   1.000
_cell.length_c   1.000
_cell.angle_alpha   90.00
_cell.angle_beta   90.00
_cell.angle_gamma   90.00
#
_symmetry.space_group_name_H-M   'P 1'
#
loop_
_entity.id
_entity.type
_entity.pdbx_description
1 polymer ?
#
loop_
_entity_poly.entity_id
_entity_poly.type
_entity_poly.pdbx_seq_one_letter_code
_entity_poly.pdbx_strand_id
1 'polypeptide(L)'
;MVLLECKRLPKEEYSKDYDAFIASMPVTTNIGEATDAIQKMQNTRVRLTWMMAAAKQMVKDGMVDAAQQHYLTGPIGDTERYLSIERTERRQLCVQNELDALVEAFKGGVMILFPAECSGSDACQRLAAVLDSDTASDIEKSKAHRILSIIDDGATNENILVGRAVMWWSAKPLARDADFAKYIGKNDKSKMTVKLVAEGGAAPPREPAVDAKAQAELIQHFYRKQEEMKKLVEDEDISFGSSAWANPHGLKNQLQGLDSIHYKGAF
;
A
#
# COMPACT_ATOMS: atom_id res chain seq x y z
N MET A 1 23.88 -4.01 12.27
CA MET A 1 22.96 -4.29 11.14
C MET A 1 22.05 -3.09 10.92
N VAL A 2 22.17 -2.41 9.79
CA VAL A 2 21.25 -1.34 9.40
C VAL A 2 19.93 -1.95 8.98
N LEU A 3 18.83 -1.32 9.39
CA LEU A 3 17.49 -1.64 8.90
C LEU A 3 17.14 -0.67 7.77
N LEU A 4 16.90 -1.21 6.59
CA LEU A 4 16.52 -0.46 5.40
C LEU A 4 15.01 -0.63 5.19
N GLU A 5 14.24 0.39 5.54
CA GLU A 5 12.83 0.48 5.21
C GLU A 5 12.69 1.00 3.79
N CYS A 6 12.43 0.08 2.87
CA CYS A 6 12.31 0.37 1.45
C CYS A 6 10.86 0.70 1.15
N LYS A 7 10.61 1.90 0.61
CA LYS A 7 9.26 2.35 0.26
C LYS A 7 9.16 2.61 -1.24
N ARG A 8 8.10 2.11 -1.85
CA ARG A 8 7.68 2.43 -3.22
C ARG A 8 6.39 3.23 -3.11
N LEU A 9 6.48 4.52 -3.39
CA LEU A 9 5.32 5.40 -3.40
C LEU A 9 4.53 5.19 -4.70
N PRO A 10 3.19 5.29 -4.63
CA PRO A 10 2.37 5.30 -5.82
C PRO A 10 2.71 6.53 -6.68
N LYS A 11 2.54 6.40 -8.00
CA LYS A 11 2.69 7.54 -8.93
C LYS A 11 1.57 8.57 -8.76
N GLU A 12 0.39 8.12 -8.36
CA GLU A 12 -0.80 8.93 -8.13
C GLU A 12 -1.10 9.04 -6.63
N GLU A 13 -1.48 10.23 -6.15
CA GLU A 13 -1.67 10.51 -4.72
C GLU A 13 -2.72 9.63 -4.02
N TYR A 14 -3.70 9.09 -4.76
CA TYR A 14 -4.79 8.27 -4.23
C TYR A 14 -4.68 6.79 -4.61
N SER A 15 -3.59 6.37 -5.27
CA SER A 15 -3.44 4.98 -5.67
C SER A 15 -3.08 4.10 -4.48
N LYS A 16 -3.70 2.91 -4.44
CA LYS A 16 -3.41 1.87 -3.45
C LYS A 16 -2.11 1.10 -3.77
N ASP A 17 -1.39 1.47 -4.83
CA ASP A 17 -0.10 0.88 -5.23
C ASP A 17 1.06 1.40 -4.38
N TYR A 18 0.90 1.37 -3.06
CA TYR A 18 1.95 1.63 -2.09
C TYR A 18 2.53 0.30 -1.63
N ASP A 19 3.86 0.19 -1.64
CA ASP A 19 4.57 -0.97 -1.09
C ASP A 19 5.67 -0.52 -0.12
N ALA A 20 5.84 -1.26 0.96
CA ALA A 20 6.89 -1.02 1.94
C ALA A 20 7.36 -2.34 2.56
N PHE A 21 8.67 -2.50 2.67
CA PHE A 21 9.28 -3.67 3.32
C PHE A 21 10.58 -3.30 4.04
N ILE A 22 11.02 -4.15 4.95
CA ILE A 22 12.28 -3.95 5.70
C ILE A 22 13.29 -5.00 5.30
N ALA A 23 14.47 -4.56 4.90
CA ALA A 23 15.65 -5.41 4.71
C ALA A 23 16.69 -5.10 5.79
N SER A 24 17.51 -6.09 6.16
CA SER A 24 18.61 -5.90 7.11
C SER A 24 19.94 -6.22 6.46
N MET A 25 20.92 -5.34 6.62
CA MET A 25 22.26 -5.50 6.06
C MET A 25 23.35 -5.01 7.02
N PRO A 26 24.57 -5.55 6.97
CA PRO A 26 25.71 -4.99 7.68
C PRO A 26 25.99 -3.53 7.31
N VAL A 27 26.52 -2.73 8.25
CA VAL A 27 26.94 -1.33 7.97
C VAL A 27 28.10 -1.27 6.97
N THR A 28 28.91 -2.31 6.91
CA THR A 28 30.06 -2.45 6.00
C THR A 28 29.65 -2.88 4.59
N THR A 29 28.36 -3.11 4.33
CA THR A 29 27.90 -3.48 3.01
C THR A 29 27.99 -2.29 2.07
N ASN A 30 28.51 -2.53 0.87
CA ASN A 30 28.55 -1.55 -0.19
C ASN A 30 27.13 -1.18 -0.64
N ILE A 31 26.89 0.11 -0.87
CA ILE A 31 25.56 0.61 -1.23
C ILE A 31 25.11 0.10 -2.60
N GLY A 32 26.02 -0.09 -3.56
CA GLY A 32 25.71 -0.70 -4.85
C GLY A 32 25.16 -2.12 -4.69
N GLU A 33 25.86 -2.97 -3.95
CA GLU A 33 25.42 -4.34 -3.64
C GLU A 33 24.07 -4.36 -2.90
N ALA A 34 23.92 -3.48 -1.91
CA ALA A 34 22.67 -3.34 -1.17
C ALA A 34 21.51 -2.87 -2.06
N THR A 35 21.79 -1.96 -2.99
CA THR A 35 20.83 -1.44 -3.97
C THR A 35 20.33 -2.56 -4.87
N ASP A 36 21.24 -3.40 -5.38
CA ASP A 36 20.88 -4.48 -6.29
C ASP A 36 20.09 -5.58 -5.57
N ALA A 37 20.45 -5.90 -4.32
CA ALA A 37 19.71 -6.84 -3.49
C ALA A 37 18.29 -6.33 -3.17
N ILE A 38 18.14 -5.05 -2.81
CA ILE A 38 16.82 -4.45 -2.55
C ILE A 38 16.01 -4.33 -3.84
N GLN A 39 16.65 -3.99 -4.97
CA GLN A 39 16.00 -3.93 -6.27
C GLN A 39 15.43 -5.30 -6.65
N LYS A 40 16.19 -6.38 -6.43
CA LYS A 40 15.71 -7.74 -6.63
C LYS A 40 14.47 -8.02 -5.79
N MET A 41 14.52 -7.73 -4.48
CA MET A 41 13.38 -7.94 -3.57
C MET A 41 12.16 -7.12 -4.00
N GLN A 42 12.33 -5.84 -4.34
CA GLN A 42 11.25 -4.97 -4.79
C GLN A 42 10.63 -5.49 -6.09
N ASN A 43 11.44 -5.87 -7.07
CA ASN A 43 10.96 -6.41 -8.34
C ASN A 43 10.20 -7.74 -8.14
N THR A 44 10.70 -8.63 -7.28
CA THR A 44 9.99 -9.88 -6.95
C THR A 44 8.66 -9.60 -6.24
N ARG A 45 8.60 -8.60 -5.35
CA ARG A 45 7.34 -8.18 -4.71
C ARG A 45 6.34 -7.63 -5.73
N VAL A 46 6.77 -6.77 -6.63
CA VAL A 46 5.92 -6.25 -7.73
C VAL A 46 5.38 -7.42 -8.56
N ARG A 47 6.25 -8.37 -8.92
CA ARG A 47 5.83 -9.56 -9.66
C ARG A 47 4.80 -10.39 -8.88
N LEU A 48 5.01 -10.64 -7.59
CA LEU A 48 4.05 -11.36 -6.75
C LEU A 48 2.68 -10.68 -6.70
N THR A 49 2.61 -9.34 -6.74
CA THR A 49 1.31 -8.66 -6.82
C THR A 49 0.56 -8.98 -8.12
N TRP A 50 1.27 -9.11 -9.24
CA TRP A 50 0.67 -9.50 -10.52
C TRP A 50 0.29 -10.97 -10.57
N MET A 51 1.16 -11.86 -10.07
CA MET A 51 0.87 -13.29 -9.98
C MET A 51 -0.40 -13.52 -9.13
N MET A 52 -0.49 -12.82 -8.00
CA MET A 52 -1.67 -12.83 -7.13
C MET A 52 -2.90 -12.26 -7.84
N ALA A 53 -2.78 -11.14 -8.57
CA ALA A 53 -3.90 -10.58 -9.31
C ALA A 53 -4.39 -11.53 -10.42
N ALA A 54 -3.48 -12.15 -11.17
CA ALA A 54 -3.81 -13.14 -12.19
C ALA A 54 -4.51 -14.35 -11.58
N ALA A 55 -3.95 -14.92 -10.50
CA ALA A 55 -4.53 -16.06 -9.80
C ALA A 55 -5.93 -15.75 -9.23
N LYS A 56 -6.13 -14.55 -8.65
CA LYS A 56 -7.45 -14.09 -8.19
C LYS A 56 -8.48 -14.02 -9.31
N GLN A 57 -8.08 -13.52 -10.49
CA GLN A 57 -8.98 -13.48 -11.65
C GLN A 57 -9.29 -14.90 -12.14
N MET A 58 -8.32 -15.81 -12.18
CA MET A 58 -8.57 -17.21 -12.58
C MET A 58 -9.59 -17.91 -11.67
N VAL A 59 -9.52 -17.66 -10.36
CA VAL A 59 -10.51 -18.17 -9.40
C VAL A 59 -11.87 -17.51 -9.60
N LYS A 60 -11.90 -16.19 -9.79
CA LYS A 60 -13.14 -15.41 -9.98
C LYS A 60 -13.89 -15.79 -11.26
N ASP A 61 -13.16 -15.98 -12.35
CA ASP A 61 -13.69 -16.32 -13.67
C ASP A 61 -14.08 -17.81 -13.77
N GLY A 62 -13.91 -18.59 -12.69
CA GLY A 62 -14.28 -20.00 -12.65
C GLY A 62 -13.41 -20.88 -13.54
N MET A 63 -12.18 -20.47 -13.85
CA MET A 63 -11.26 -21.22 -14.74
C MET A 63 -10.72 -22.50 -14.10
N VAL A 64 -10.99 -22.71 -12.82
CA VAL A 64 -10.48 -23.81 -11.99
C VAL A 64 -11.63 -24.44 -11.23
N ASP A 65 -11.66 -25.77 -11.23
CA ASP A 65 -12.63 -26.57 -10.48
C ASP A 65 -12.58 -26.27 -8.98
N ALA A 66 -13.75 -26.23 -8.32
CA ALA A 66 -13.86 -25.89 -6.90
C ALA A 66 -12.96 -26.73 -5.98
N ALA A 67 -12.76 -28.02 -6.31
CA ALA A 67 -11.88 -28.91 -5.55
C ALA A 67 -10.40 -28.54 -5.64
N GLN A 68 -9.98 -27.90 -6.74
CA GLN A 68 -8.57 -27.60 -7.05
C GLN A 68 -8.21 -26.12 -6.84
N GLN A 69 -9.18 -25.26 -6.51
CA GLN A 69 -8.92 -23.83 -6.25
C GLN A 69 -7.89 -23.57 -5.15
N HIS A 70 -7.73 -24.50 -4.20
CA HIS A 70 -6.76 -24.40 -3.11
C HIS A 70 -5.30 -24.24 -3.59
N TYR A 71 -4.96 -24.77 -4.77
CA TYR A 71 -3.63 -24.60 -5.38
C TYR A 71 -3.31 -23.15 -5.75
N LEU A 72 -4.33 -22.30 -5.91
CA LEU A 72 -4.15 -20.85 -6.12
C LEU A 72 -4.50 -20.04 -4.87
N THR A 73 -5.56 -20.40 -4.13
CA THR A 73 -6.00 -19.61 -2.97
C THR A 73 -5.01 -19.66 -1.80
N GLY A 74 -4.27 -20.77 -1.62
CA GLY A 74 -3.18 -20.86 -0.64
C GLY A 74 -2.08 -19.83 -0.92
N PRO A 75 -1.40 -19.90 -2.08
CA PRO A 75 -0.37 -18.93 -2.46
C PRO A 75 -0.86 -17.47 -2.48
N ILE A 76 -2.12 -17.22 -2.86
CA ILE A 76 -2.75 -15.89 -2.76
C ILE A 76 -2.74 -15.41 -1.32
N GLY A 77 -3.29 -16.19 -0.38
CA GLY A 77 -3.38 -15.81 1.03
C GLY A 77 -2.02 -15.62 1.70
N ASP A 78 -1.06 -16.50 1.39
CA ASP A 78 0.31 -16.38 1.90
C ASP A 78 1.00 -15.13 1.37
N THR A 79 0.80 -14.80 0.10
CA THR A 79 1.35 -13.59 -0.53
C THR A 79 0.71 -12.32 0.02
N GLU A 80 -0.61 -12.28 0.22
CA GLU A 80 -1.29 -11.13 0.86
C GLU A 80 -0.72 -10.84 2.24
N ARG A 81 -0.55 -11.90 3.05
CA ARG A 81 0.05 -11.79 4.38
C ARG A 81 1.50 -11.31 4.30
N TYR A 82 2.27 -11.81 3.34
CA TYR A 82 3.69 -11.47 3.18
C TYR A 82 3.92 -10.04 2.64
N LEU A 83 3.05 -9.57 1.75
CA LEU A 83 3.15 -8.23 1.17
C LEU A 83 2.48 -7.15 2.02
N SER A 84 1.70 -7.54 3.05
CA SER A 84 1.00 -6.60 3.93
C SER A 84 1.92 -5.58 4.60
N ILE A 85 1.44 -4.33 4.66
CA ILE A 85 2.09 -3.20 5.34
C ILE A 85 2.23 -3.49 6.84
N GLU A 86 1.34 -4.28 7.43
CA GLU A 86 1.40 -4.67 8.85
C GLU A 86 2.73 -5.37 9.21
N ARG A 87 3.34 -6.10 8.27
CA ARG A 87 4.65 -6.73 8.50
C ARG A 87 5.75 -5.71 8.71
N THR A 88 5.69 -4.62 7.95
CA THR A 88 6.62 -3.49 8.06
C THR A 88 6.44 -2.75 9.38
N GLU A 89 5.19 -2.55 9.83
CA GLU A 89 4.87 -1.97 11.14
C GLU A 89 5.40 -2.85 12.29
N ARG A 90 5.28 -4.17 12.16
CA ARG A 90 5.82 -5.16 13.09
C ARG A 90 7.34 -5.39 12.96
N ARG A 91 8.02 -4.65 12.08
CA ARG A 91 9.47 -4.76 11.81
C ARG A 91 9.93 -6.15 11.39
N GLN A 92 9.08 -6.88 10.69
CA GLN A 92 9.44 -8.18 10.13
C GLN A 92 10.32 -7.99 8.91
N LEU A 93 11.39 -8.78 8.84
CA LEU A 93 12.33 -8.73 7.72
C LEU A 93 11.72 -9.37 6.48
N CYS A 94 12.06 -8.81 5.34
CA CYS A 94 11.79 -9.36 4.02
C CYS A 94 13.09 -9.99 3.51
N VAL A 95 13.02 -11.27 3.13
CA VAL A 95 14.15 -12.04 2.62
C VAL A 95 13.85 -12.51 1.21
N GLN A 96 14.84 -12.46 0.32
CA GLN A 96 14.67 -12.87 -1.07
C GLN A 96 14.22 -14.33 -1.20
N ASN A 97 14.78 -15.23 -0.40
CA ASN A 97 14.45 -16.66 -0.45
C ASN A 97 12.98 -16.93 -0.13
N GLU A 98 12.39 -16.17 0.80
CA GLU A 98 10.97 -16.30 1.16
C GLU A 98 10.07 -15.79 0.01
N LEU A 99 10.48 -14.72 -0.68
CA LEU A 99 9.81 -14.23 -1.88
C LEU A 99 9.89 -15.24 -3.03
N ASP A 100 11.07 -15.82 -3.26
CA ASP A 100 11.30 -16.81 -4.31
C ASP A 100 10.46 -18.07 -4.07
N ALA A 101 10.33 -18.52 -2.81
CA ALA A 101 9.45 -19.63 -2.44
C ALA A 101 7.96 -19.35 -2.73
N LEU A 102 7.48 -18.11 -2.53
CA LEU A 102 6.12 -17.71 -2.91
C LEU A 102 5.93 -17.73 -4.43
N VAL A 103 6.93 -17.28 -5.20
CA VAL A 103 6.91 -17.35 -6.67
C VAL A 103 6.83 -18.81 -7.12
N GLU A 104 7.64 -19.70 -6.54
CA GLU A 104 7.63 -21.13 -6.83
C GLU A 104 6.29 -21.77 -6.47
N ALA A 105 5.66 -21.38 -5.36
CA ALA A 105 4.35 -21.88 -4.97
C ALA A 105 3.27 -21.56 -6.01
N PHE A 106 3.25 -20.33 -6.54
CA PHE A 106 2.35 -19.97 -7.64
C PHE A 106 2.65 -20.75 -8.93
N LYS A 107 3.93 -20.85 -9.32
CA LYS A 107 4.33 -21.61 -10.51
C LYS A 107 3.94 -23.08 -10.39
N GLY A 108 4.16 -23.68 -9.22
CA GLY A 108 3.77 -25.06 -8.91
C GLY A 108 2.26 -25.25 -8.95
N GLY A 109 1.50 -24.33 -8.36
CA GLY A 109 0.03 -24.37 -8.40
C GLY A 109 -0.52 -24.31 -9.82
N VAL A 110 -0.01 -23.42 -10.67
CA VAL A 110 -0.42 -23.32 -12.07
C VAL A 110 0.04 -24.55 -12.87
N MET A 111 1.22 -25.10 -12.62
CA MET A 111 1.69 -26.33 -13.26
C MET A 111 0.78 -27.53 -12.96
N ILE A 112 0.26 -27.64 -11.74
CA ILE A 112 -0.68 -28.70 -11.34
C ILE A 112 -2.02 -28.54 -12.07
N LEU A 113 -2.51 -27.32 -12.19
CA LEU A 113 -3.81 -27.01 -12.80
C LEU A 113 -3.79 -27.05 -14.33
N PHE A 114 -2.67 -26.62 -14.94
CA PHE A 114 -2.52 -26.43 -16.38
C PHE A 114 -1.21 -27.04 -16.89
N PRO A 115 -1.03 -28.36 -16.76
CA PRO A 115 0.23 -29.01 -17.12
C PRO A 115 0.53 -28.91 -18.61
N ALA A 116 -0.46 -28.98 -19.50
CA ALA A 116 -0.25 -28.93 -20.95
C ALA A 116 0.25 -27.54 -21.42
N GLU A 117 -0.22 -26.49 -20.77
CA GLU A 117 0.12 -25.11 -21.05
C GLU A 117 1.48 -24.72 -20.47
N CYS A 118 1.83 -25.27 -19.31
CA CYS A 118 3.05 -24.90 -18.59
C CYS A 118 4.26 -25.81 -18.88
N SER A 119 4.03 -27.00 -19.45
CA SER A 119 5.11 -27.95 -19.77
C SER A 119 5.92 -27.51 -20.98
N GLY A 120 7.22 -27.83 -20.96
CA GLY A 120 8.16 -27.55 -22.05
C GLY A 120 8.91 -26.23 -21.87
N SER A 121 10.10 -26.13 -22.45
CA SER A 121 10.92 -24.92 -22.43
C SER A 121 10.33 -23.78 -23.26
N ASP A 122 9.37 -24.08 -24.14
CA ASP A 122 8.70 -23.18 -25.07
C ASP A 122 7.34 -22.66 -24.56
N ALA A 123 6.93 -23.05 -23.34
CA ALA A 123 5.63 -22.72 -22.78
C ALA A 123 5.27 -21.23 -22.88
N CYS A 124 6.17 -20.33 -22.47
CA CYS A 124 5.94 -18.88 -22.58
C CYS A 124 5.76 -18.41 -24.02
N GLN A 125 6.53 -18.95 -24.98
CA GLN A 125 6.43 -18.59 -26.40
C GLN A 125 5.11 -19.07 -27.00
N ARG A 126 4.67 -20.28 -26.65
CA ARG A 126 3.37 -20.81 -27.10
C ARG A 126 2.21 -19.97 -26.57
N LEU A 127 2.24 -19.61 -25.29
CA LEU A 127 1.20 -18.76 -24.70
C LEU A 127 1.19 -17.35 -25.30
N ALA A 128 2.35 -16.77 -25.57
CA ALA A 128 2.45 -15.49 -26.29
C ALA A 128 1.84 -15.59 -27.71
N ALA A 129 2.14 -16.66 -28.45
CA ALA A 129 1.57 -16.88 -29.78
C ALA A 129 0.03 -17.05 -29.76
N VAL A 130 -0.55 -17.60 -28.68
CA VAL A 130 -2.01 -17.66 -28.50
C VAL A 130 -2.61 -16.26 -28.32
N LEU A 131 -1.91 -15.36 -27.62
CA LEU A 131 -2.35 -13.97 -27.44
C LEU A 131 -2.33 -13.19 -28.76
N ASP A 132 -1.31 -13.43 -29.58
CA ASP A 132 -1.12 -12.76 -30.88
C ASP A 132 -1.97 -13.36 -32.00
N SER A 133 -2.59 -14.53 -31.79
CA SER A 133 -3.42 -15.20 -32.79
C SER A 133 -4.78 -14.50 -32.97
N ASP A 134 -5.13 -14.15 -34.20
CA ASP A 134 -6.45 -13.61 -34.53
C ASP A 134 -7.57 -14.67 -34.50
N THR A 135 -7.21 -15.96 -34.48
CA THR A 135 -8.18 -17.08 -34.52
C THR A 135 -8.55 -17.59 -33.13
N ALA A 136 -7.72 -17.32 -32.12
CA ALA A 136 -7.96 -17.77 -30.76
C ALA A 136 -9.15 -17.04 -30.13
N SER A 137 -9.96 -17.77 -29.36
CA SER A 137 -11.10 -17.20 -28.65
C SER A 137 -10.67 -16.30 -27.49
N ASP A 138 -11.53 -15.36 -27.09
CA ASP A 138 -11.24 -14.46 -25.96
C ASP A 138 -11.00 -15.23 -24.64
N ILE A 139 -11.63 -16.40 -24.48
CA ILE A 139 -11.46 -17.27 -23.32
C ILE A 139 -10.05 -17.87 -23.30
N GLU A 140 -9.57 -18.36 -24.45
CA GLU A 140 -8.22 -18.91 -24.59
C GLU A 140 -7.16 -17.84 -24.40
N LYS A 141 -7.37 -16.63 -24.97
CA LYS A 141 -6.49 -15.49 -24.77
C LYS A 141 -6.45 -15.06 -23.30
N SER A 142 -7.60 -14.98 -22.64
CA SER A 142 -7.67 -14.69 -21.20
C SER A 142 -6.89 -15.73 -20.39
N LYS A 143 -7.10 -17.02 -20.66
CA LYS A 143 -6.39 -18.12 -19.99
C LYS A 143 -4.88 -18.02 -20.20
N ALA A 144 -4.43 -17.84 -21.45
CA ALA A 144 -3.03 -17.74 -21.79
C ALA A 144 -2.36 -16.54 -21.12
N HIS A 145 -3.02 -15.38 -21.09
CA HIS A 145 -2.50 -14.18 -20.45
C HIS A 145 -2.32 -14.37 -18.92
N ARG A 146 -3.29 -15.02 -18.25
CA ARG A 146 -3.20 -15.28 -16.81
C ARG A 146 -2.09 -16.27 -16.46
N ILE A 147 -1.97 -17.36 -17.23
CA ILE A 147 -0.90 -18.34 -17.04
C ILE A 147 0.46 -17.68 -17.30
N LEU A 148 0.61 -16.94 -18.39
CA LEU A 148 1.84 -16.24 -18.75
C LEU A 148 2.28 -15.27 -17.65
N SER A 149 1.33 -14.52 -17.07
CA SER A 149 1.59 -13.58 -15.96
C SER A 149 2.16 -14.26 -14.70
N ILE A 150 1.96 -15.58 -14.56
CA ILE A 150 2.47 -16.36 -13.43
C ILE A 150 3.80 -17.03 -13.79
N ILE A 151 3.91 -17.64 -14.97
CA ILE A 151 5.10 -18.44 -15.32
C ILE A 151 6.27 -17.61 -15.85
N ASP A 152 6.01 -16.47 -16.49
CA ASP A 152 7.05 -15.68 -17.16
C ASP A 152 7.93 -14.94 -16.15
N ASP A 153 9.21 -15.28 -16.12
CA ASP A 153 10.23 -14.60 -15.32
C ASP A 153 10.70 -13.28 -15.96
N GLY A 154 10.49 -13.12 -17.28
CA GLY A 154 10.92 -11.96 -18.05
C GLY A 154 9.89 -10.83 -18.13
N ALA A 155 8.69 -11.00 -17.58
CA ALA A 155 7.63 -10.02 -17.66
C ALA A 155 8.03 -8.70 -16.98
N THR A 156 8.01 -7.60 -17.73
CA THR A 156 8.30 -6.24 -17.26
C THR A 156 7.08 -5.34 -17.33
N ASN A 157 6.94 -4.41 -16.39
CA ASN A 157 6.10 -3.22 -16.54
C ASN A 157 6.77 -2.02 -15.88
N GLU A 158 6.17 -0.84 -16.03
CA GLU A 158 6.59 0.44 -15.46
C GLU A 158 6.99 0.45 -13.96
N ASN A 159 6.49 -0.48 -13.16
CA ASN A 159 6.75 -0.62 -11.72
C ASN A 159 8.00 -1.47 -11.43
N ILE A 160 8.48 -2.23 -12.40
CA ILE A 160 9.72 -3.02 -12.30
C ILE A 160 10.88 -2.11 -12.68
N LEU A 161 11.88 -2.04 -11.79
CA LEU A 161 13.11 -1.32 -12.07
C LEU A 161 14.01 -2.18 -12.95
N VAL A 162 14.17 -1.79 -14.21
CA VAL A 162 15.04 -2.44 -15.19
C VAL A 162 16.40 -1.75 -15.21
N GLY A 163 17.47 -2.55 -15.30
CA GLY A 163 18.84 -2.03 -15.34
C GLY A 163 19.35 -1.59 -13.97
N ARG A 164 20.26 -0.61 -13.94
CA ARG A 164 20.87 -0.11 -12.70
C ARG A 164 19.92 0.83 -11.96
N ALA A 165 19.78 0.62 -10.66
CA ALA A 165 19.05 1.52 -9.77
C ALA A 165 19.99 2.35 -8.90
N VAL A 166 19.48 3.48 -8.41
CA VAL A 166 20.12 4.35 -7.43
C VAL A 166 19.27 4.38 -6.18
N MET A 167 19.89 4.13 -5.03
CA MET A 167 19.26 4.25 -3.73
C MET A 167 19.24 5.70 -3.27
N TRP A 168 18.08 6.17 -2.82
CA TRP A 168 17.88 7.51 -2.29
C TRP A 168 17.58 7.45 -0.81
N TRP A 169 18.22 8.35 -0.05
CA TRP A 169 17.98 8.56 1.36
C TRP A 169 17.96 10.05 1.66
N SER A 170 16.97 10.51 2.43
CA SER A 170 16.83 11.94 2.80
C SER A 170 16.91 12.90 1.60
N ALA A 171 16.18 12.57 0.52
CA ALA A 171 16.17 13.32 -0.74
C ALA A 171 17.53 13.50 -1.44
N LYS A 172 18.51 12.65 -1.13
CA LYS A 172 19.81 12.61 -1.82
C LYS A 172 20.08 11.21 -2.38
N PRO A 173 20.64 11.10 -3.59
CA PRO A 173 21.12 9.83 -4.10
C PRO A 173 22.35 9.40 -3.30
N LEU A 174 22.43 8.12 -2.98
CA LEU A 174 23.59 7.51 -2.34
C LEU A 174 24.59 7.07 -3.41
N ALA A 175 25.87 7.27 -3.11
CA ALA A 175 26.95 6.87 -3.99
C ALA A 175 27.12 5.35 -3.92
N ARG A 176 27.02 4.65 -5.05
CA ARG A 176 27.07 3.18 -5.12
C ARG A 176 28.42 2.62 -4.67
N ASP A 177 29.49 3.37 -4.86
CA ASP A 177 30.86 3.01 -4.47
C ASP A 177 31.15 3.18 -2.97
N ALA A 178 30.21 3.74 -2.20
CA ALA A 178 30.36 3.95 -0.77
C ALA A 178 29.67 2.86 0.07
N ASP A 179 30.10 2.72 1.32
CA ASP A 179 29.44 1.87 2.32
C ASP A 179 28.43 2.69 3.15
N PHE A 180 27.49 2.00 3.82
CA PHE A 180 26.57 2.66 4.74
C PHE A 180 27.28 3.40 5.87
N ALA A 181 28.47 2.93 6.27
CA ALA A 181 29.33 3.58 7.26
C ALA A 181 29.63 5.05 6.94
N LYS A 182 29.71 5.43 5.65
CA LYS A 182 29.95 6.82 5.23
C LYS A 182 28.81 7.77 5.61
N TYR A 183 27.58 7.25 5.64
CA TYR A 183 26.37 8.05 5.83
C TYR A 183 25.83 8.01 7.25
N ILE A 184 25.98 6.86 7.92
CA ILE A 184 25.41 6.61 9.25
C ILE A 184 26.50 6.55 10.33
N GLY A 185 27.77 6.45 9.94
CA GLY A 185 28.88 6.19 10.85
C GLY A 185 28.94 4.73 11.30
N LYS A 186 29.57 4.47 12.45
CA LYS A 186 29.73 3.12 13.03
C LYS A 186 28.49 2.60 13.78
N ASN A 187 27.36 3.29 13.67
CA ASN A 187 26.16 2.91 14.40
C ASN A 187 25.38 1.82 13.65
N ASP A 188 25.50 0.60 14.19
CA ASP A 188 24.88 -0.61 13.67
C ASP A 188 23.41 -0.78 14.06
N LYS A 189 22.76 0.21 14.68
CA LYS A 189 21.34 0.16 15.10
C LYS A 189 20.43 1.18 14.41
N SER A 190 20.89 1.77 13.32
CA SER A 190 20.14 2.79 12.59
C SER A 190 19.11 2.19 11.65
N LYS A 191 17.95 2.86 11.55
CA LYS A 191 16.94 2.63 10.51
C LYS A 191 17.06 3.72 9.46
N MET A 192 17.16 3.34 8.19
CA MET A 192 17.08 4.27 7.06
C MET A 192 15.81 4.00 6.27
N THR A 193 15.04 5.04 5.98
CA THR A 193 13.95 4.98 5.02
C THR A 193 14.50 5.32 3.64
N VAL A 194 14.51 4.34 2.74
CA VAL A 194 15.14 4.43 1.43
C VAL A 194 14.13 4.22 0.31
N LYS A 195 14.43 4.80 -0.85
CA LYS A 195 13.64 4.66 -2.07
C LYS A 195 14.56 4.32 -3.23
N LEU A 196 14.11 3.47 -4.14
CA LEU A 196 14.87 3.13 -5.34
C LEU A 196 14.29 3.84 -6.56
N VAL A 197 15.18 4.33 -7.42
CA VAL A 197 14.84 4.93 -8.72
C VAL A 197 15.81 4.38 -9.76
N ALA A 198 15.37 4.24 -11.02
CA ALA A 198 16.27 3.92 -12.13
C ALA A 198 17.40 4.96 -12.26
N GLU A 199 18.58 4.52 -12.66
CA GLU A 199 19.73 5.41 -12.89
C GLU A 199 19.39 6.46 -13.97
N GLY A 200 19.63 7.73 -13.66
CA GLY A 200 19.22 8.86 -14.53
C GLY A 200 17.75 9.27 -14.42
N GLY A 201 16.95 8.61 -13.56
CA GLY A 201 15.57 8.97 -13.30
C GLY A 201 15.40 10.23 -12.44
N ALA A 202 14.17 10.74 -12.36
CA ALA A 202 13.81 11.88 -11.52
C ALA A 202 13.92 11.56 -10.03
N ALA A 203 14.12 12.59 -9.20
CA ALA A 203 14.14 12.42 -7.75
C ALA A 203 12.83 11.76 -7.26
N PRO A 204 12.90 10.80 -6.32
CA PRO A 204 11.71 10.12 -5.85
C PRO A 204 10.79 11.10 -5.13
N PRO A 205 9.46 10.93 -5.26
CA PRO A 205 8.49 11.84 -4.64
C PRO A 205 8.66 11.86 -3.12
N ARG A 206 8.37 13.03 -2.53
CA ARG A 206 8.35 13.17 -1.06
C ARG A 206 7.12 12.45 -0.50
N GLU A 207 7.27 11.92 0.70
CA GLU A 207 6.11 11.35 1.41
C GLU A 207 5.19 12.49 1.82
N PRO A 208 3.86 12.32 1.72
CA PRO A 208 2.94 13.26 2.33
C PRO A 208 3.24 13.33 3.83
N ALA A 209 3.27 14.55 4.37
CA ALA A 209 3.63 14.79 5.77
C ALA A 209 2.58 14.23 6.75
N VAL A 210 1.37 13.93 6.26
CA VAL A 210 0.23 13.43 7.02
C VAL A 210 -0.30 12.19 6.32
N ASP A 211 -0.58 11.14 7.10
CA ASP A 211 -1.23 9.92 6.60
C ASP A 211 -2.62 10.25 6.04
N ALA A 212 -3.09 9.50 5.03
CA ALA A 212 -4.37 9.76 4.37
C ALA A 212 -5.54 9.70 5.36
N LYS A 213 -5.50 8.78 6.33
CA LYS A 213 -6.51 8.67 7.38
C LYS A 213 -6.48 9.89 8.31
N ALA A 214 -5.28 10.26 8.77
CA ALA A 214 -5.10 11.44 9.61
C ALA A 214 -5.50 12.74 8.87
N GLN A 215 -5.25 12.82 7.56
CA GLN A 215 -5.67 13.93 6.72
C GLN A 215 -7.20 14.01 6.62
N ALA A 216 -7.88 12.87 6.44
CA ALA A 216 -9.34 12.82 6.43
C ALA A 216 -9.94 13.24 7.78
N GLU A 217 -9.39 12.73 8.89
CA GLU A 217 -9.80 13.11 10.25
C GLU A 217 -9.58 14.62 10.51
N LEU A 218 -8.45 15.15 10.03
CA LEU A 218 -8.12 16.57 10.12
C LEU A 218 -9.12 17.44 9.33
N ILE A 219 -9.43 17.05 8.09
CA ILE A 219 -10.43 17.75 7.25
C ILE A 219 -11.80 17.71 7.93
N GLN A 220 -12.23 16.56 8.46
CA GLN A 220 -13.49 16.42 9.19
C GLN A 220 -13.53 17.28 10.45
N HIS A 221 -12.43 17.39 11.18
CA HIS A 221 -12.32 18.25 12.34
C HIS A 221 -12.42 19.73 11.96
N PHE A 222 -11.74 20.17 10.90
CA PHE A 222 -11.84 21.55 10.42
C PHE A 222 -13.23 21.90 9.88
N TYR A 223 -13.88 20.97 9.18
CA TYR A 223 -15.26 21.15 8.72
C TYR A 223 -16.23 21.34 9.89
N ARG A 224 -16.14 20.49 10.93
CA ARG A 224 -16.95 20.63 12.15
C ARG A 224 -16.71 21.98 12.84
N LYS A 225 -15.44 22.39 12.98
CA LYS A 225 -15.11 23.71 13.54
C LYS A 225 -15.66 24.88 12.71
N GLN A 226 -15.66 24.77 11.38
CA GLN A 226 -16.25 25.80 10.52
C GLN A 226 -17.76 25.89 10.71
N GLU A 227 -18.46 24.75 10.83
CA GLU A 227 -19.89 24.75 11.13
C GLU A 227 -20.18 25.33 12.52
N GLU A 228 -19.39 24.99 13.53
CA GLU A 228 -19.49 25.56 14.88
C GLU A 228 -19.28 27.08 14.87
N MET A 229 -18.25 27.56 14.17
CA MET A 229 -18.01 29.01 14.03
C MET A 229 -19.14 29.69 13.26
N LYS A 230 -19.67 29.06 12.21
CA LYS A 230 -20.81 29.61 11.47
C LYS A 230 -22.05 29.73 12.36
N LYS A 231 -22.36 28.70 13.15
CA LYS A 231 -23.45 28.74 14.13
C LYS A 231 -23.23 29.82 15.18
N LEU A 232 -21.99 30.02 15.65
CA LEU A 232 -21.65 31.07 16.59
C LEU A 232 -21.84 32.49 15.98
N VAL A 233 -21.58 32.65 14.68
CA VAL A 233 -21.81 33.93 13.98
C VAL A 233 -23.30 34.17 13.72
N GLU A 234 -24.05 33.11 13.40
CA GLU A 234 -25.51 33.17 13.19
C GLU A 234 -26.30 33.29 14.50
N ASP A 235 -25.69 32.94 15.64
CA ASP A 235 -26.28 33.15 16.96
C ASP A 235 -26.26 34.66 17.28
N GLU A 236 -27.37 35.34 17.00
CA GLU A 236 -27.58 36.78 17.23
C GLU A 236 -27.60 37.18 18.73
N ASP A 237 -27.07 36.35 19.63
CA ASP A 237 -26.96 36.54 21.09
C ASP A 237 -28.29 36.95 21.76
N ILE A 238 -29.43 36.65 21.12
CA ILE A 238 -30.78 37.00 21.59
C ILE A 238 -31.20 36.12 22.79
N SER A 239 -30.49 35.00 23.00
CA SER A 239 -30.72 34.09 24.14
C SER A 239 -30.54 34.78 25.50
N PHE A 240 -29.83 35.90 25.54
CA PHE A 240 -29.68 36.73 26.74
C PHE A 240 -31.01 37.30 27.23
N GLY A 241 -31.90 37.72 26.32
CA GLY A 241 -33.13 38.44 26.66
C GLY A 241 -34.22 37.59 27.33
N SER A 242 -34.22 36.27 27.12
CA SER A 242 -35.15 35.31 27.72
C SER A 242 -34.53 34.47 28.84
N SER A 243 -33.25 34.72 29.16
CA SER A 243 -32.54 33.98 30.18
C SER A 243 -33.11 34.24 31.59
N ALA A 244 -33.13 33.22 32.45
CA ALA A 244 -33.64 33.34 33.81
C ALA A 244 -32.88 34.39 34.65
N TRP A 245 -31.62 34.66 34.30
CA TRP A 245 -30.80 35.67 34.96
C TRP A 245 -31.23 37.11 34.60
N ALA A 246 -31.72 37.33 33.38
CA ALA A 246 -32.17 38.63 32.91
C ALA A 246 -33.57 39.00 33.43
N ASN A 247 -34.25 38.13 34.19
CA ASN A 247 -35.56 38.41 34.75
C ASN A 247 -35.45 39.35 35.97
N PRO A 248 -35.88 40.64 35.87
CA PRO A 248 -35.78 41.59 36.98
C PRO A 248 -36.69 41.24 38.17
N HIS A 249 -37.60 40.28 38.00
CA HIS A 249 -38.51 39.79 39.02
C HIS A 249 -38.15 38.39 39.55
N GLY A 250 -37.04 37.78 39.10
CA GLY A 250 -36.64 36.43 39.50
C GLY A 250 -36.54 36.24 41.02
N LEU A 251 -35.79 37.13 41.70
CA LEU A 251 -35.65 37.08 43.16
C LEU A 251 -36.98 37.31 43.90
N LYS A 252 -37.83 38.20 43.36
CA LYS A 252 -39.16 38.48 43.94
C LYS A 252 -40.06 37.25 43.85
N ASN A 253 -40.07 36.57 42.70
CA ASN A 253 -40.86 35.36 42.49
C ASN A 253 -40.35 34.21 43.37
N GLN A 254 -39.04 34.07 43.55
CA GLN A 254 -38.43 33.09 44.44
C GLN A 254 -38.82 33.31 45.92
N LEU A 255 -38.77 34.56 46.41
CA LEU A 255 -39.16 34.92 47.77
C LEU A 255 -40.67 34.75 48.04
N GLN A 256 -41.50 34.97 47.03
CA GLN A 256 -42.96 34.84 47.13
C GLN A 256 -43.46 33.42 46.82
N GLY A 257 -42.57 32.48 46.49
CA GLY A 257 -42.92 31.08 46.16
C GLY A 257 -43.69 30.93 44.84
N LEU A 258 -43.61 31.92 43.95
CA LEU A 258 -44.34 31.96 42.67
C LEU A 258 -43.55 31.33 41.52
N ASP A 259 -42.35 30.82 41.77
CA ASP A 259 -41.42 30.26 40.76
C ASP A 259 -41.98 29.01 40.05
N SER A 260 -42.89 28.26 40.69
CA SER A 260 -43.55 27.08 40.11
C SER A 260 -44.79 27.40 39.25
N ILE A 261 -45.19 28.67 39.16
CA ILE A 261 -46.43 29.07 38.48
C ILE A 261 -46.13 29.44 37.01
N HIS A 262 -46.42 28.50 36.10
CA HIS A 262 -46.29 28.71 34.66
C HIS A 262 -47.66 29.00 34.06
N TYR A 263 -47.88 30.25 33.63
CA TYR A 263 -49.07 30.59 32.86
C TYR A 263 -48.88 30.10 31.41
N LYS A 264 -49.57 29.03 31.00
CA LYS A 264 -49.72 28.68 29.59
C LYS A 264 -50.72 29.65 28.94
N GLY A 265 -50.21 30.71 28.33
CA GLY A 265 -50.99 31.54 27.42
C GLY A 265 -51.18 30.81 26.09
N ALA A 266 -52.43 30.64 25.66
CA ALA A 266 -52.77 30.22 24.31
C ALA A 266 -52.82 31.44 23.41
N PHE A 267 -51.82 31.60 22.55
CA PHE A 267 -51.86 32.29 21.26
C PHE A 267 -50.82 31.66 20.35
#